data_AF-A0A7S1BN89-F1
#
_entry.id   AF-A0A7S1BN89-F1
#
_cell.length_a   1.000
_cell.length_b   1.000
_cell.length_c   1.000
_cell.angle_alpha   90.00
_cell.angle_beta   90.00
_cell.angle_gamma   90.00
#
_symmetry.space_group_name_H-M   'P 1'
#
loop_
_entity.id
_entity.type
_entity.pdbx_description
1 polymer ?
#
loop_
_entity_poly.entity_id
_entity_poly.type
_entity_poly.pdbx_seq_one_letter_code
_entity_poly.pdbx_strand_id
1 'polypeptide(L)'
;MLVASRRVASFRHFAPFCGAVRSLTRGNDQAWYEDAFPWLASLVPPLLLSIALRSPVPSLISLALETAFLGLCFRRVYGDGFDRFNRPTAPPPMIERDWKYFYESLWRSHPTQRERSDMFMGWFYDRPKESLRREDAETMLAYFRFGTIIDILRPLQKWQLEFDVRKLELEINAGEPLPRRAHNESPLPCMRFSLEPLRFRHKPLAFYAITHGFHSRFYRALAAGSGFRWHAPADAASLGHFFRPALPNAPAGVDPLVFVHGVGGAAPYQSLLEELAAAHPGPIVVLDLPFVSLRICKEVPSARDLVRSVEDILDRSCGRAARATFVGHSFGSLILSWMVQSRPHRIRSCVFLDPICFMLHEKDILFNFHYSRVDQERQQGKPWNNPLGPAAIMNLAGSEMHTNHAMLRHFWWSLNELWPQDLTRRGVRAKVVLSECDDIVPADKVRRLFETYGEDGDEVSHGRRRGRG
;
A
#
# COMPACT_ATOMS: atom_id res chain seq x y z
N MET A 1 -21.37 62.94 23.52
CA MET A 1 -20.22 63.59 22.89
C MET A 1 -19.02 62.67 23.09
N LEU A 2 -18.41 62.23 21.98
CA LEU A 2 -17.29 61.29 21.81
C LEU A 2 -17.49 59.81 22.17
N VAL A 3 -17.92 59.10 21.11
CA VAL A 3 -17.83 57.66 20.85
C VAL A 3 -16.36 57.27 20.60
N ALA A 4 -15.90 56.16 21.18
CA ALA A 4 -14.72 55.44 20.71
C ALA A 4 -14.99 53.93 20.71
N SER A 5 -15.27 53.40 19.52
CA SER A 5 -15.41 51.97 19.27
C SER A 5 -14.04 51.27 19.32
N ARG A 6 -13.93 50.15 20.02
CA ARG A 6 -12.89 49.14 19.75
C ARG A 6 -13.56 47.80 19.46
N ARG A 7 -13.73 47.52 18.16
CA ARG A 7 -13.92 46.15 17.66
C ARG A 7 -12.59 45.41 17.88
N VAL A 8 -12.58 44.45 18.80
CA VAL A 8 -11.51 43.43 18.86
C VAL A 8 -11.89 42.35 17.85
N ALA A 9 -11.27 42.40 16.68
CA ALA A 9 -11.31 41.30 15.74
C ALA A 9 -10.55 40.12 16.38
N SER A 10 -11.25 39.02 16.64
CA SER A 10 -10.63 37.80 17.13
C SER A 10 -9.65 37.26 16.09
N PHE A 11 -8.36 37.25 16.40
CA PHE A 11 -7.32 36.57 15.63
C PHE A 11 -7.56 35.04 15.69
N ARG A 12 -8.43 34.52 14.83
CA ARG A 12 -8.65 33.07 14.63
C ARG A 12 -7.71 32.44 13.58
N HIS A 13 -6.72 33.17 13.07
CA HIS A 13 -5.83 32.70 12.00
C HIS A 13 -4.47 32.14 12.47
N PHE A 14 -4.18 32.10 13.78
CA PHE A 14 -2.90 31.60 14.32
C PHE A 14 -2.97 30.21 14.98
N ALA A 15 -4.15 29.64 15.16
CA ALA A 15 -4.33 28.29 15.70
C ALA A 15 -3.70 27.15 14.87
N PRO A 16 -3.62 27.21 13.51
CA PRO A 16 -2.98 26.15 12.72
C PRO A 16 -1.45 26.12 12.91
N PHE A 17 -0.84 27.26 13.24
CA PHE A 17 0.61 27.40 13.35
C PHE A 17 1.15 26.71 14.62
N CYS A 18 0.45 26.86 15.75
CA CYS A 18 0.80 26.15 16.99
C CYS A 18 0.51 24.64 16.92
N GLY A 19 -0.46 24.20 16.11
CA GLY A 19 -0.75 22.78 15.90
C GLY A 19 0.35 22.07 15.10
N ALA A 20 0.83 22.70 14.01
CA ALA A 20 1.92 22.19 13.19
C ALA A 20 3.25 22.13 13.98
N VAL A 21 3.56 23.16 14.77
CA VAL A 21 4.76 23.21 15.62
C VAL A 21 4.66 22.26 16.83
N ARG A 22 3.47 22.03 17.39
CA ARG A 22 3.27 20.99 18.43
C ARG A 22 3.35 19.57 17.88
N SER A 23 3.00 19.35 16.61
CA SER A 23 3.21 18.04 15.95
C SER A 23 4.70 17.76 15.68
N LEU A 24 5.50 18.82 15.48
CA LEU A 24 6.95 18.73 15.31
C LEU A 24 7.71 18.49 16.63
N THR A 25 7.11 18.83 17.78
CA THR A 25 7.79 18.78 19.10
C THR A 25 7.28 17.69 20.05
N ARG A 26 6.22 16.96 19.69
CA ARG A 26 5.74 15.76 20.44
C ARG A 26 6.22 14.43 19.85
N GLY A 27 7.34 14.45 19.13
CA GLY A 27 8.07 13.22 18.79
C GLY A 27 9.03 12.88 19.91
N ASN A 28 8.84 11.73 20.55
CA ASN A 28 9.79 11.08 21.45
C ASN A 28 11.24 11.30 21.00
N ASP A 29 12.15 11.68 21.91
CA ASP A 29 13.57 11.97 21.66
C ASP A 29 14.35 10.83 20.97
N GLN A 30 13.75 9.65 20.80
CA GLN A 30 14.33 8.48 20.11
C GLN A 30 14.15 8.49 18.58
N ALA A 31 13.28 9.34 18.01
CA ALA A 31 12.99 9.35 16.56
C ALA A 31 14.12 9.97 15.70
N TRP A 32 15.12 10.61 16.30
CA TRP A 32 16.18 11.33 15.59
C TRP A 32 17.10 10.41 14.76
N TYR A 33 17.33 9.17 15.20
CA TYR A 33 18.29 8.27 14.55
C TYR A 33 17.75 7.58 13.28
N GLU A 34 16.44 7.50 13.11
CA GLU A 34 15.79 6.71 12.06
C GLU A 34 15.79 7.39 10.69
N ASP A 35 15.67 8.71 10.68
CA ASP A 35 15.72 9.54 9.49
C ASP A 35 17.04 10.32 9.40
N ALA A 36 17.98 10.05 10.30
CA ALA A 36 19.31 10.66 10.27
C ALA A 36 20.03 10.35 8.95
N PHE A 37 19.87 9.14 8.39
CA PHE A 37 20.62 8.74 7.20
C PHE A 37 20.36 9.65 5.98
N PRO A 38 19.11 9.92 5.54
CA PRO A 38 18.85 10.90 4.50
C PRO A 38 19.47 12.28 4.76
N TRP A 39 19.41 12.77 6.00
CA TRP A 39 19.97 14.07 6.37
C TRP A 39 21.50 14.07 6.40
N LEU A 40 22.13 13.00 6.90
CA LEU A 40 23.58 12.82 6.86
C LEU A 40 24.09 12.73 5.42
N ALA A 41 23.39 11.99 4.54
CA ALA A 41 23.71 11.94 3.12
C ALA A 41 23.57 13.32 2.44
N SER A 42 22.69 14.19 2.95
CA SER A 42 22.53 15.55 2.46
C SER A 42 23.58 16.52 2.99
N LEU A 43 24.06 16.35 4.24
CA LEU A 43 24.91 17.33 4.93
C LEU A 43 26.40 17.00 4.85
N VAL A 44 26.77 15.71 4.88
CA VAL A 44 28.19 15.28 4.96
C VAL A 44 28.96 15.57 3.67
N PRO A 45 28.49 15.20 2.46
CA PRO A 45 29.23 15.47 1.22
C PRO A 45 29.56 16.96 0.98
N PRO A 46 28.63 17.92 1.09
CA PRO A 46 28.95 19.34 0.88
C PRO A 46 29.86 19.89 1.98
N LEU A 47 29.77 19.38 3.21
CA LEU A 47 30.69 19.75 4.29
C LEU A 47 32.12 19.27 3.98
N LEU A 48 32.29 18.01 3.60
CA LEU A 48 33.60 17.46 3.23
C LEU A 48 34.20 18.20 2.03
N LEU A 49 33.38 18.52 1.03
CA LEU A 49 33.82 19.29 -0.13
C LEU A 49 34.24 20.72 0.25
N SER A 50 33.51 21.36 1.17
CA SER A 50 33.88 22.69 1.69
C SER A 50 35.21 22.68 2.43
N ILE A 51 35.47 21.64 3.23
CA ILE A 51 36.75 21.44 3.92
C ILE A 51 37.87 21.23 2.89
N ALA A 52 37.66 20.33 1.93
CA ALA A 52 38.65 20.00 0.89
C ALA A 52 39.02 21.23 0.04
N LEU A 53 38.03 22.05 -0.33
CA LEU A 53 38.22 23.27 -1.12
C LEU A 53 38.59 24.49 -0.28
N ARG A 54 38.67 24.37 1.05
CA ARG A 54 38.85 25.48 2.01
C ARG A 54 37.91 26.66 1.73
N SER A 55 36.67 26.36 1.36
CA SER A 55 35.68 27.34 0.92
C SER A 55 34.32 26.95 1.47
N PRO A 56 33.55 27.86 2.09
CA PRO A 56 32.20 27.56 2.59
C PRO A 56 31.16 27.42 1.47
N VAL A 57 31.53 27.75 0.23
CA VAL A 57 30.62 27.86 -0.91
C VAL A 57 29.81 26.57 -1.16
N PRO A 58 30.38 25.35 -1.18
CA PRO A 58 29.60 24.13 -1.40
C PRO A 58 28.51 23.90 -0.34
N SER A 59 28.83 24.11 0.94
CA SER A 59 27.85 24.03 2.04
C SER A 59 26.76 25.10 1.93
N LEU A 60 27.12 26.34 1.58
CA LEU A 60 26.15 27.42 1.40
C LEU A 60 25.19 27.15 0.23
N ILE A 61 25.71 26.62 -0.89
CA ILE A 61 24.88 26.21 -2.03
C ILE A 61 23.93 25.09 -1.61
N SER A 62 24.43 24.06 -0.92
CA SER A 62 23.59 22.95 -0.45
C SER A 62 22.48 23.44 0.48
N LEU A 63 22.80 24.32 1.43
CA LEU A 63 21.81 24.90 2.34
C LEU A 63 20.76 25.75 1.60
N ALA A 64 21.20 26.55 0.62
CA ALA A 64 20.29 27.36 -0.19
C ALA A 64 19.34 26.50 -1.02
N LEU A 65 19.85 25.42 -1.65
CA LEU A 65 19.05 24.46 -2.40
C LEU A 65 18.04 23.74 -1.51
N GLU A 66 18.47 23.27 -0.34
CA GLU A 66 17.59 22.60 0.62
C GLU A 66 16.51 23.54 1.15
N THR A 67 16.87 24.78 1.46
CA THR A 67 15.91 25.82 1.91
C THR A 67 14.88 26.12 0.81
N ALA A 68 15.33 26.26 -0.44
CA ALA A 68 14.45 26.47 -1.58
C ALA A 68 13.52 25.26 -1.80
N PHE A 69 14.05 24.04 -1.68
CA PHE A 69 13.28 22.81 -1.80
C PHE A 69 12.23 22.67 -0.69
N LEU A 70 12.59 22.94 0.56
CA LEU A 70 11.66 22.95 1.69
C LEU A 70 10.56 24.00 1.48
N GLY A 71 10.92 25.20 1.01
CA GLY A 71 9.94 26.25 0.67
C GLY A 71 8.99 25.82 -0.45
N LEU A 72 9.48 25.12 -1.47
CA LEU A 72 8.66 24.56 -2.55
C LEU A 72 7.73 23.45 -2.04
N CYS A 73 8.22 22.54 -1.21
CA CYS A 73 7.41 21.50 -0.57
C CYS A 73 6.34 22.13 0.32
N PHE A 74 6.70 23.17 1.10
CA PHE A 74 5.74 23.88 1.93
C PHE A 74 4.66 24.54 1.10
N ARG A 75 5.02 25.27 0.04
CA ARG A 75 4.03 25.94 -0.81
C ARG A 75 3.13 24.96 -1.57
N ARG A 76 3.70 23.89 -2.15
CA ARG A 76 2.95 22.99 -3.05
C ARG A 76 2.30 21.81 -2.35
N VAL A 77 2.82 21.40 -1.21
CA VAL A 77 2.38 20.18 -0.52
C VAL A 77 1.98 20.40 0.93
N TYR A 78 2.60 21.33 1.67
CA TYR A 78 2.18 21.62 3.06
C TYR A 78 1.19 22.79 3.21
N GLY A 79 1.03 23.61 2.17
CA GLY A 79 0.03 24.68 2.05
C GLY A 79 -1.22 24.16 1.35
N ASP A 80 -1.60 24.77 0.22
CA ASP A 80 -2.83 24.42 -0.53
C ASP A 80 -2.91 22.94 -0.96
N GLY A 81 -1.76 22.28 -1.08
CA GLY A 81 -1.68 20.85 -1.39
C GLY A 81 -1.95 19.93 -0.19
N PHE A 82 -1.77 20.40 1.05
CA PHE A 82 -1.84 19.53 2.22
C PHE A 82 -3.24 18.99 2.41
N ASP A 83 -4.24 19.86 2.29
CA ASP A 83 -5.63 19.42 2.36
C ASP A 83 -5.93 18.40 1.26
N ARG A 84 -5.36 18.54 0.07
CA ARG A 84 -5.54 17.56 -1.01
C ARG A 84 -4.89 16.21 -0.68
N PHE A 85 -3.65 16.21 -0.19
CA PHE A 85 -2.93 14.98 0.17
C PHE A 85 -3.50 14.32 1.43
N ASN A 86 -3.98 15.11 2.39
CA ASN A 86 -4.49 14.62 3.66
C ASN A 86 -5.98 14.27 3.60
N ARG A 87 -6.74 14.76 2.61
CA ARG A 87 -8.17 14.47 2.48
C ARG A 87 -8.40 12.98 2.22
N PRO A 88 -9.19 12.30 3.06
CA PRO A 88 -9.62 10.94 2.80
C PRO A 88 -10.34 10.86 1.45
N THR A 89 -9.97 9.87 0.65
CA THR A 89 -10.66 9.52 -0.58
C THR A 89 -11.82 8.58 -0.28
N ALA A 90 -12.72 8.38 -1.23
CA ALA A 90 -13.75 7.36 -1.13
C ALA A 90 -13.27 6.07 -1.82
N PRO A 91 -13.69 4.87 -1.34
CA PRO A 91 -13.38 3.63 -2.04
C PRO A 91 -14.00 3.68 -3.44
N PRO A 92 -13.23 3.33 -4.49
CA PRO A 92 -13.80 3.18 -5.81
C PRO A 92 -14.81 2.01 -5.79
N PRO A 93 -15.76 1.97 -6.74
CA PRO A 93 -16.62 0.82 -6.90
C PRO A 93 -15.79 -0.46 -7.03
N MET A 94 -16.18 -1.52 -6.32
CA MET A 94 -15.63 -2.85 -6.54
C MET A 94 -15.82 -3.25 -8.00
N ILE A 95 -14.83 -3.93 -8.59
CA ILE A 95 -14.78 -4.15 -10.03
C ILE A 95 -15.88 -5.12 -10.50
N GLU A 96 -15.89 -6.34 -9.96
CA GLU A 96 -16.82 -7.40 -10.35
C GLU A 96 -17.48 -8.10 -9.14
N ARG A 97 -17.22 -7.61 -7.91
CA ARG A 97 -17.66 -8.23 -6.65
C ARG A 97 -18.64 -7.32 -5.94
N ASP A 98 -19.59 -7.91 -5.21
CA ASP A 98 -20.47 -7.18 -4.30
C ASP A 98 -20.03 -7.37 -2.84
N TRP A 99 -20.65 -6.60 -1.95
CA TRP A 99 -20.34 -6.66 -0.52
C TRP A 99 -20.69 -8.01 0.10
N LYS A 100 -21.69 -8.72 -0.46
CA LYS A 100 -22.10 -10.04 0.02
C LYS A 100 -21.00 -11.06 -0.21
N TYR A 101 -20.44 -11.12 -1.43
CA TYR A 101 -19.32 -11.99 -1.74
C TYR A 101 -18.13 -11.74 -0.83
N PHE A 102 -17.83 -10.46 -0.59
CA PHE A 102 -16.75 -10.05 0.29
C PHE A 102 -16.96 -10.59 1.71
N TYR A 103 -18.12 -10.29 2.30
CA TYR A 103 -18.50 -10.70 3.64
C TYR A 103 -18.46 -12.23 3.81
N GLU A 104 -19.02 -12.98 2.86
CA GLU A 104 -19.00 -14.44 2.91
C GLU A 104 -17.59 -15.03 2.80
N SER A 105 -16.72 -14.42 2.00
CA SER A 105 -15.33 -14.89 1.84
C SER A 105 -14.52 -14.66 3.12
N LEU A 106 -14.72 -13.51 3.76
CA LEU A 106 -14.06 -13.15 5.02
C LEU A 106 -14.40 -14.09 6.18
N TRP A 107 -15.65 -14.57 6.31
CA TRP A 107 -15.97 -15.54 7.36
C TRP A 107 -15.60 -16.97 6.98
N ARG A 108 -15.55 -17.30 5.68
CA ARG A 108 -15.04 -18.61 5.23
C ARG A 108 -13.56 -18.78 5.50
N SER A 109 -12.76 -17.71 5.45
CA SER A 109 -11.34 -17.78 5.83
C SER A 109 -11.10 -17.93 7.34
N HIS A 110 -12.14 -17.86 8.17
CA HIS A 110 -12.11 -17.99 9.62
C HIS A 110 -13.15 -19.03 10.06
N PRO A 111 -12.82 -20.33 10.02
CA PRO A 111 -13.80 -21.40 10.22
C PRO A 111 -14.45 -21.35 11.61
N THR A 112 -13.75 -20.93 12.65
CA THR A 112 -14.28 -20.91 14.01
C THR A 112 -14.76 -19.51 14.43
N GLN A 113 -15.81 -19.44 15.27
CA GLN A 113 -16.29 -18.16 15.82
C GLN A 113 -15.20 -17.40 16.59
N ARG A 114 -14.28 -18.12 17.25
CA ARG A 114 -13.14 -17.51 17.94
C ARG A 114 -12.23 -16.79 16.95
N GLU A 115 -11.83 -17.45 15.86
CA GLU A 115 -11.00 -16.82 14.82
C GLU A 115 -11.71 -15.62 14.17
N ARG A 116 -13.03 -15.70 13.95
CA ARG A 116 -13.83 -14.57 13.45
C ARG A 116 -13.80 -13.38 14.40
N SER A 117 -13.92 -13.66 15.70
CA SER A 117 -13.81 -12.64 16.74
C SER A 117 -12.41 -12.06 16.82
N ASP A 118 -11.37 -12.90 16.81
CA ASP A 118 -9.97 -12.49 16.92
C ASP A 118 -9.57 -11.60 15.72
N MET A 119 -9.99 -11.97 14.49
CA MET A 119 -9.78 -11.13 13.31
C MET A 119 -10.46 -9.77 13.47
N PHE A 120 -11.73 -9.73 13.87
CA PHE A 120 -12.46 -8.47 14.02
C PHE A 120 -11.85 -7.60 15.13
N MET A 121 -11.48 -8.21 16.27
CA MET A 121 -10.86 -7.53 17.40
C MET A 121 -9.42 -7.11 17.14
N GLY A 122 -8.73 -7.73 16.17
CA GLY A 122 -7.43 -7.27 15.69
C GLY A 122 -7.45 -5.80 15.26
N TRP A 123 -8.56 -5.35 14.66
CA TRP A 123 -8.73 -3.95 14.26
C TRP A 123 -8.91 -2.96 15.42
N PHE A 124 -9.15 -3.48 16.62
CA PHE A 124 -9.23 -2.74 17.86
C PHE A 124 -7.97 -2.92 18.72
N TYR A 125 -6.80 -3.21 18.10
CA TYR A 125 -5.55 -3.49 18.81
C TYR A 125 -5.65 -4.70 19.75
N ASP A 126 -6.33 -5.75 19.30
CA ASP A 126 -6.50 -7.01 20.02
C ASP A 126 -7.13 -6.83 21.41
N ARG A 127 -8.00 -5.83 21.57
CA ARG A 127 -8.75 -5.64 22.82
C ARG A 127 -9.65 -6.85 23.09
N PRO A 128 -9.92 -7.19 24.36
CA PRO A 128 -10.81 -8.29 24.69
C PRO A 128 -12.20 -8.10 24.05
N LYS A 129 -12.77 -9.17 23.49
CA LYS A 129 -14.10 -9.14 22.82
C LYS A 129 -15.19 -8.59 23.73
N GLU A 130 -15.09 -8.83 25.04
CA GLU A 130 -16.05 -8.40 26.06
C GLU A 130 -16.13 -6.86 26.18
N SER A 131 -15.09 -6.16 25.71
CA SER A 131 -15.07 -4.70 25.66
C SER A 131 -15.78 -4.14 24.43
N LEU A 132 -16.08 -4.96 23.42
CA LEU A 132 -16.76 -4.53 22.20
C LEU A 132 -18.18 -4.08 22.51
N ARG A 133 -18.54 -2.88 22.04
CA ARG A 133 -19.93 -2.40 22.04
C ARG A 133 -20.46 -2.32 20.62
N ARG A 134 -21.79 -2.32 20.50
CA ARG A 134 -22.47 -2.25 19.21
C ARG A 134 -22.06 -1.00 18.41
N GLU A 135 -21.86 0.13 19.08
CA GLU A 135 -21.43 1.39 18.46
C GLU A 135 -19.99 1.33 17.91
N ASP A 136 -19.12 0.53 18.53
CA ASP A 136 -17.77 0.27 18.02
C ASP A 136 -17.81 -0.60 16.75
N ALA A 137 -18.66 -1.63 16.75
CA ALA A 137 -18.90 -2.47 15.59
C ALA A 137 -19.49 -1.67 14.41
N GLU A 138 -20.47 -0.80 14.65
CA GLU A 138 -21.01 0.11 13.63
C GLU A 138 -19.91 1.00 13.05
N THR A 139 -19.02 1.51 13.90
CA THR A 139 -17.93 2.40 13.46
C THR A 139 -16.97 1.68 12.53
N MET A 140 -16.60 0.45 12.87
CA MET A 140 -15.71 -0.36 12.04
C MET A 140 -16.36 -0.88 10.78
N LEU A 141 -17.63 -1.29 10.81
CA LEU A 141 -18.34 -1.73 9.62
C LEU A 141 -18.61 -0.58 8.64
N ALA A 142 -18.87 0.63 9.14
CA ALA A 142 -18.95 1.83 8.30
C ALA A 142 -17.63 2.09 7.57
N TYR A 143 -16.50 1.91 8.28
CA TYR A 143 -15.18 2.01 7.69
C TYR A 143 -14.92 0.90 6.67
N PHE A 144 -15.18 -0.35 7.02
CA PHE A 144 -14.94 -1.50 6.16
C PHE A 144 -15.74 -1.44 4.86
N ARG A 145 -17.04 -1.17 4.95
CA ARG A 145 -17.92 -1.20 3.79
C ARG A 145 -17.85 0.06 2.93
N PHE A 146 -17.77 1.22 3.57
CA PHE A 146 -17.95 2.50 2.88
C PHE A 146 -16.69 3.37 2.90
N GLY A 147 -15.64 2.96 3.60
CA GLY A 147 -14.42 3.75 3.73
C GLY A 147 -14.67 5.11 4.38
N THR A 148 -15.64 5.22 5.29
CA THR A 148 -16.05 6.50 5.88
C THR A 148 -16.62 6.37 7.30
N ILE A 149 -17.03 7.50 7.88
CA ILE A 149 -17.61 7.57 9.24
C ILE A 149 -19.14 7.50 9.21
N ILE A 150 -19.74 7.02 10.31
CA ILE A 150 -21.19 6.82 10.44
C ILE A 150 -21.98 8.12 10.19
N ASP A 151 -21.47 9.25 10.70
CA ASP A 151 -22.18 10.54 10.72
C ASP A 151 -22.55 11.04 9.32
N ILE A 152 -21.79 10.67 8.29
CA ILE A 152 -22.00 11.12 6.92
C ILE A 152 -22.67 10.07 6.03
N LEU A 153 -23.05 8.92 6.58
CA LEU A 153 -23.75 7.88 5.83
C LEU A 153 -25.14 8.34 5.40
N ARG A 154 -25.50 8.06 4.15
CA ARG A 154 -26.84 8.27 3.61
C ARG A 154 -27.86 7.29 4.23
N PRO A 155 -29.17 7.57 4.18
CA PRO A 155 -30.20 6.69 4.76
C PRO A 155 -30.10 5.23 4.31
N LEU A 156 -29.88 4.98 3.01
CA LEU A 156 -29.69 3.63 2.47
C LEU A 156 -28.44 2.94 3.04
N GLN A 157 -27.36 3.69 3.26
CA GLN A 157 -26.12 3.15 3.82
C GLN A 157 -26.27 2.82 5.30
N LYS A 158 -27.04 3.61 6.05
CA LYS A 158 -27.37 3.32 7.45
C LYS A 158 -28.20 2.04 7.57
N TRP A 159 -29.21 1.86 6.72
CA TRP A 159 -29.97 0.61 6.67
C TRP A 159 -29.10 -0.61 6.30
N GLN A 160 -28.19 -0.44 5.33
CA GLN A 160 -27.21 -1.47 4.97
C GLN A 160 -26.26 -1.82 6.13
N LEU A 161 -25.84 -0.82 6.90
CA LEU A 161 -24.98 -0.99 8.07
C LEU A 161 -25.69 -1.79 9.18
N GLU A 162 -26.97 -1.52 9.45
CA GLU A 162 -27.75 -2.28 10.44
C GLU A 162 -27.78 -3.78 10.11
N PHE A 163 -27.92 -4.11 8.82
CA PHE A 163 -27.87 -5.49 8.37
C PHE A 163 -26.48 -6.12 8.55
N ASP A 164 -25.41 -5.37 8.27
CA ASP A 164 -24.04 -5.85 8.47
C ASP A 164 -23.73 -6.09 9.96
N VAL A 165 -24.21 -5.22 10.85
CA VAL A 165 -24.07 -5.40 12.31
C VAL A 165 -24.78 -6.66 12.75
N ARG A 166 -26.02 -6.89 12.27
CA ARG A 166 -26.75 -8.10 12.65
C ARG A 166 -26.05 -9.37 12.17
N LYS A 167 -25.48 -9.33 10.97
CA LYS A 167 -24.65 -10.45 10.50
C LYS A 167 -23.41 -10.62 11.35
N LEU A 168 -22.72 -9.54 11.70
CA LEU A 168 -21.54 -9.61 12.56
C LEU A 168 -21.88 -10.29 13.90
N GLU A 169 -23.00 -9.93 14.52
CA GLU A 169 -23.50 -10.58 15.74
C GLU A 169 -23.69 -12.10 15.58
N LEU A 170 -24.20 -12.56 14.43
CA LEU A 170 -24.29 -13.99 14.12
C LEU A 170 -22.90 -14.64 14.08
N GLU A 171 -21.96 -14.00 13.41
CA GLU A 171 -20.64 -14.56 13.15
C GLU A 171 -19.74 -14.58 14.38
N ILE A 172 -19.70 -13.49 15.15
CA ILE A 172 -18.77 -13.33 16.28
C ILE A 172 -19.44 -13.50 17.64
N ASN A 173 -20.77 -13.39 17.74
CA ASN A 173 -21.49 -13.36 19.01
C ASN A 173 -22.67 -14.34 19.08
N ALA A 174 -22.63 -15.41 18.29
CA ALA A 174 -23.64 -16.48 18.26
C ALA A 174 -25.08 -15.99 18.03
N GLY A 175 -25.24 -14.82 17.39
CA GLY A 175 -26.54 -14.21 17.11
C GLY A 175 -27.11 -13.37 18.25
N GLU A 176 -26.45 -13.34 19.40
CA GLU A 176 -26.83 -12.45 20.50
C GLU A 176 -26.45 -11.01 20.17
N PRO A 177 -27.32 -10.03 20.46
CA PRO A 177 -27.01 -8.62 20.26
C PRO A 177 -25.75 -8.20 21.00
N LEU A 178 -24.91 -7.38 20.37
CA LEU A 178 -23.76 -6.78 21.08
C LEU A 178 -24.26 -5.79 22.14
N PRO A 179 -23.61 -5.72 23.32
CA PRO A 179 -24.00 -4.78 24.36
C PRO A 179 -23.85 -3.33 23.85
N ARG A 180 -24.79 -2.47 24.26
CA ARG A 180 -24.72 -1.03 23.97
C ARG A 180 -23.78 -0.33 24.95
N ARG A 181 -23.10 0.71 24.47
CA ARG A 181 -22.18 1.50 25.28
C ARG A 181 -22.91 2.20 26.44
N ALA A 182 -22.38 2.05 27.65
CA ALA A 182 -22.85 2.81 28.81
C ALA A 182 -22.34 4.26 28.80
N HIS A 183 -23.01 5.17 29.53
CA HIS A 183 -22.64 6.60 29.52
C HIS A 183 -21.19 6.85 30.00
N ASN A 184 -20.67 6.05 30.92
CA ASN A 184 -19.31 6.16 31.46
C ASN A 184 -18.25 5.42 30.62
N GLU A 185 -18.64 4.71 29.56
CA GLU A 185 -17.71 3.98 28.70
C GLU A 185 -17.24 4.87 27.54
N SER A 186 -15.94 4.79 27.23
CA SER A 186 -15.36 5.47 26.08
C SER A 186 -15.31 4.54 24.86
N PRO A 187 -15.35 5.07 23.62
CA PRO A 187 -15.16 4.26 22.42
C PRO A 187 -13.83 3.50 22.42
N LEU A 188 -13.85 2.30 21.84
CA LEU A 188 -12.62 1.56 21.63
C LEU A 188 -11.74 2.26 20.59
N PRO A 189 -10.42 2.31 20.81
CA PRO A 189 -9.50 2.73 19.76
C PRO A 189 -9.55 1.70 18.63
N CYS A 190 -9.60 2.16 17.39
CA CYS A 190 -9.65 1.30 16.22
C CYS A 190 -8.81 1.88 15.08
N MET A 191 -8.28 1.00 14.25
CA MET A 191 -7.44 1.37 13.10
C MET A 191 -8.31 1.72 11.90
N ARG A 192 -8.17 2.96 11.40
CA ARG A 192 -8.88 3.44 10.21
C ARG A 192 -7.92 4.24 9.34
N PHE A 193 -6.84 3.58 8.93
CA PHE A 193 -5.66 4.17 8.28
C PHE A 193 -6.01 5.16 7.14
N SER A 194 -7.02 4.85 6.32
CA SER A 194 -7.40 5.74 5.21
C SER A 194 -8.17 7.00 5.60
N LEU A 195 -8.72 7.04 6.82
CA LEU A 195 -9.38 8.20 7.43
C LEU A 195 -8.45 8.97 8.37
N GLU A 196 -7.42 8.32 8.90
CA GLU A 196 -6.46 8.93 9.81
C GLU A 196 -5.63 10.02 9.12
N PRO A 197 -5.19 11.06 9.86
CA PRO A 197 -4.28 12.07 9.34
C PRO A 197 -3.02 11.44 8.75
N LEU A 198 -2.58 11.96 7.60
CA LEU A 198 -1.39 11.50 6.91
C LEU A 198 -0.16 11.70 7.81
N ARG A 199 0.51 10.61 8.18
CA ARG A 199 1.72 10.62 9.02
C ARG A 199 2.96 10.55 8.17
N PHE A 200 3.61 11.69 7.89
CA PHE A 200 4.85 11.74 7.12
C PHE A 200 5.91 12.62 7.79
N ARG A 201 7.15 12.48 7.32
CA ARG A 201 8.29 13.32 7.66
C ARG A 201 8.95 13.81 6.38
N HIS A 202 9.37 15.06 6.37
CA HIS A 202 10.06 15.62 5.22
C HIS A 202 11.39 14.88 4.96
N LYS A 203 11.66 14.60 3.68
CA LYS A 203 12.94 14.04 3.23
C LYS A 203 13.73 15.12 2.49
N PRO A 204 15.04 15.25 2.72
CA PRO A 204 15.83 16.30 2.11
C PRO A 204 15.92 16.16 0.59
N LEU A 205 16.27 17.23 -0.11
CA LEU A 205 16.42 17.24 -1.58
C LEU A 205 17.35 16.12 -2.06
N ALA A 206 18.45 15.90 -1.34
CA ALA A 206 19.43 14.85 -1.66
C ALA A 206 18.80 13.45 -1.67
N PHE A 207 17.85 13.17 -0.77
CA PHE A 207 17.14 11.89 -0.74
C PHE A 207 16.41 11.64 -2.06
N TYR A 208 15.61 12.62 -2.51
CA TYR A 208 14.88 12.47 -3.77
C TYR A 208 15.81 12.47 -4.99
N ALA A 209 16.89 13.26 -4.96
CA ALA A 209 17.90 13.22 -6.02
C ALA A 209 18.52 11.81 -6.13
N ILE A 210 18.81 11.16 -4.99
CA ILE A 210 19.33 9.79 -4.93
C ILE A 210 18.28 8.79 -5.43
N THR A 211 17.03 8.83 -4.97
CA THR A 211 16.00 7.84 -5.37
C THR A 211 15.61 7.97 -6.85
N HIS A 212 15.50 9.19 -7.38
CA HIS A 212 15.35 9.43 -8.82
C HIS A 212 16.62 9.02 -9.61
N GLY A 213 17.79 9.25 -9.03
CA GLY A 213 19.08 8.82 -9.58
C GLY A 213 19.20 7.29 -9.68
N PHE A 214 18.74 6.55 -8.66
CA PHE A 214 18.73 5.09 -8.67
C PHE A 214 17.89 4.54 -9.82
N HIS A 215 16.71 5.11 -10.08
CA HIS A 215 15.90 4.73 -11.24
C HIS A 215 16.67 4.93 -12.56
N SER A 216 17.37 6.06 -12.70
CA SER A 216 18.18 6.37 -13.90
C SER A 216 19.39 5.44 -14.05
N ARG A 217 20.07 5.11 -12.95
CA ARG A 217 21.21 4.17 -12.94
C ARG A 217 20.74 2.74 -13.25
N PHE A 218 19.66 2.32 -12.61
CA PHE A 218 19.01 1.03 -12.84
C PHE A 218 18.61 0.85 -14.30
N TYR A 219 17.97 1.87 -14.89
CA TYR A 219 17.68 1.90 -16.33
C TYR A 219 18.94 1.63 -17.17
N ARG A 220 20.02 2.38 -16.94
CA ARG A 220 21.26 2.24 -17.70
C ARG A 220 21.87 0.84 -17.55
N ALA A 221 21.81 0.26 -16.36
CA ALA A 221 22.31 -1.10 -16.10
C ALA A 221 21.52 -2.14 -16.91
N LEU A 222 20.19 -2.14 -16.82
CA LEU A 222 19.35 -3.08 -17.55
C LEU A 222 19.44 -2.89 -19.08
N ALA A 223 19.58 -1.65 -19.54
CA ALA A 223 19.77 -1.36 -20.96
C ALA A 223 21.10 -1.92 -21.48
N ALA A 224 22.19 -1.75 -20.72
CA ALA A 224 23.52 -2.22 -21.11
C ALA A 224 23.67 -3.76 -21.03
N GLY A 225 23.10 -4.39 -20.01
CA GLY A 225 23.30 -5.82 -19.74
C GLY A 225 22.21 -6.76 -20.25
N SER A 226 20.97 -6.29 -20.38
CA SER A 226 19.80 -7.17 -20.61
C SER A 226 18.88 -6.70 -21.75
N GLY A 227 19.27 -5.65 -22.49
CA GLY A 227 18.54 -5.18 -23.68
C GLY A 227 17.21 -4.49 -23.40
N PHE A 228 16.96 -4.06 -22.15
CA PHE A 228 15.76 -3.33 -21.80
C PHE A 228 15.78 -1.89 -22.35
N ARG A 229 14.60 -1.40 -22.70
CA ARG A 229 14.36 -0.01 -23.12
C ARG A 229 13.34 0.62 -22.19
N TRP A 230 13.57 1.85 -21.78
CA TRP A 230 12.62 2.61 -21.00
C TRP A 230 11.57 3.25 -21.90
N HIS A 231 10.30 3.08 -21.54
CA HIS A 231 9.17 3.73 -22.17
C HIS A 231 8.48 4.61 -21.13
N ALA A 232 8.52 5.92 -21.37
CA ALA A 232 7.86 6.91 -20.52
C ALA A 232 6.33 6.70 -20.52
N PRO A 233 5.63 7.04 -19.43
CA PRO A 233 4.17 7.05 -19.42
C PRO A 233 3.62 8.06 -20.44
N ALA A 234 2.50 7.72 -21.08
CA ALA A 234 1.85 8.61 -22.04
C ALA A 234 1.25 9.86 -21.36
N ASP A 235 0.73 9.70 -20.15
CA ASP A 235 0.11 10.75 -19.34
C ASP A 235 0.18 10.40 -17.84
N ALA A 236 -0.42 11.23 -16.99
CA ALA A 236 -0.43 11.04 -15.54
C ALA A 236 -1.26 9.83 -15.05
N ALA A 237 -2.11 9.25 -15.90
CA ALA A 237 -2.91 8.07 -15.59
C ALA A 237 -2.22 6.76 -16.04
N SER A 238 -1.18 6.88 -16.87
CA SER A 238 -0.45 5.76 -17.46
C SER A 238 0.83 5.42 -16.68
N LEU A 239 1.25 4.17 -16.77
CA LEU A 239 2.51 3.67 -16.24
C LEU A 239 3.64 3.81 -17.25
N GLY A 240 4.81 4.21 -16.75
CA GLY A 240 6.05 3.95 -17.45
C GLY A 240 6.44 2.48 -17.28
N HIS A 241 7.26 1.97 -18.19
CA HIS A 241 7.73 0.58 -18.09
C HIS A 241 9.07 0.40 -18.79
N PHE A 242 9.82 -0.60 -18.33
CA PHE A 242 10.94 -1.15 -19.09
C PHE A 242 10.43 -2.28 -19.96
N PHE A 243 10.91 -2.34 -21.20
CA PHE A 243 10.54 -3.39 -22.14
C PHE A 243 11.80 -4.00 -22.74
N ARG A 244 11.87 -5.33 -22.73
CA ARG A 244 12.82 -6.10 -23.50
C ARG A 244 12.05 -6.93 -24.52
N PRO A 245 12.32 -6.79 -25.83
CA PRO A 245 11.68 -7.64 -26.84
C PRO A 245 12.09 -9.12 -26.66
N ALA A 246 11.38 -10.00 -27.36
CA ALA A 246 11.82 -11.40 -27.48
C ALA A 246 13.22 -11.47 -28.10
N LEU A 247 14.00 -12.47 -27.69
CA LEU A 247 15.30 -12.74 -28.30
C LEU A 247 15.12 -13.10 -29.79
N PRO A 248 16.08 -12.77 -30.68
CA PRO A 248 15.97 -13.05 -32.11
C PRO A 248 15.67 -14.51 -32.46
N ASN A 249 16.19 -15.44 -31.65
CA ASN A 249 16.04 -16.89 -31.83
C ASN A 249 14.99 -17.49 -30.88
N ALA A 250 14.13 -16.68 -30.28
CA ALA A 250 13.08 -17.17 -29.40
C ALA A 250 12.07 -18.00 -30.20
N PRO A 251 11.57 -19.13 -29.65
CA PRO A 251 10.46 -19.85 -30.25
C PRO A 251 9.26 -18.93 -30.50
N ALA A 252 8.55 -19.16 -31.60
CA ALA A 252 7.33 -18.42 -31.88
C ALA A 252 6.27 -18.68 -30.78
N GLY A 253 5.57 -17.63 -30.36
CA GLY A 253 4.47 -17.74 -29.41
C GLY A 253 4.88 -17.90 -27.94
N VAL A 254 6.11 -17.55 -27.55
CA VAL A 254 6.47 -17.45 -26.13
C VAL A 254 5.67 -16.32 -25.48
N ASP A 255 4.85 -16.67 -24.50
CA ASP A 255 4.05 -15.74 -23.71
C ASP A 255 4.95 -14.69 -23.02
N PRO A 256 4.60 -13.38 -23.05
CA PRO A 256 5.37 -12.36 -22.34
C PRO A 256 5.43 -12.57 -20.82
N LEU A 257 6.45 -12.01 -20.19
CA LEU A 257 6.56 -11.88 -18.74
C LEU A 257 6.33 -10.42 -18.33
N VAL A 258 5.46 -10.19 -17.34
CA VAL A 258 5.24 -8.88 -16.74
C VAL A 258 5.71 -8.94 -15.29
N PHE A 259 6.74 -8.17 -14.93
CA PHE A 259 7.23 -8.01 -13.57
C PHE A 259 6.70 -6.72 -12.94
N VAL A 260 6.22 -6.82 -11.70
CA VAL A 260 5.66 -5.71 -10.93
C VAL A 260 6.36 -5.64 -9.57
N HIS A 261 7.08 -4.55 -9.34
CA HIS A 261 7.89 -4.38 -8.12
C HIS A 261 7.05 -3.93 -6.91
N GLY A 262 7.59 -4.16 -5.71
CA GLY A 262 7.03 -3.69 -4.45
C GLY A 262 7.43 -2.25 -4.09
N VAL A 263 7.24 -1.89 -2.82
CA VAL A 263 7.71 -0.60 -2.29
C VAL A 263 9.24 -0.48 -2.45
N GLY A 264 9.74 0.70 -2.78
CA GLY A 264 11.17 0.98 -3.00
C GLY A 264 11.62 0.97 -4.47
N GLY A 265 10.72 0.63 -5.41
CA GLY A 265 11.00 0.69 -6.85
C GLY A 265 11.58 -0.60 -7.42
N ALA A 266 11.84 -0.63 -8.73
CA ALA A 266 12.38 -1.82 -9.41
C ALA A 266 13.89 -2.06 -9.19
N ALA A 267 14.64 -1.06 -8.72
CA ALA A 267 16.09 -1.13 -8.59
C ALA A 267 16.62 -2.27 -7.69
N PRO A 268 16.01 -2.57 -6.52
CA PRO A 268 16.42 -3.70 -5.68
C PRO A 268 16.30 -5.07 -6.35
N TYR A 269 15.52 -5.17 -7.44
CA TYR A 269 15.28 -6.42 -8.16
C TYR A 269 16.23 -6.60 -9.35
N GLN A 270 17.29 -5.79 -9.48
CA GLN A 270 18.17 -5.82 -10.65
C GLN A 270 18.70 -7.23 -10.94
N SER A 271 19.28 -7.92 -9.95
CA SER A 271 19.83 -9.26 -10.15
C SER A 271 18.76 -10.27 -10.60
N LEU A 272 17.59 -10.23 -9.96
CA LEU A 272 16.46 -11.08 -10.36
C LEU A 272 16.00 -10.78 -11.81
N LEU A 273 15.94 -9.51 -12.20
CA LEU A 273 15.53 -9.11 -13.54
C LEU A 273 16.56 -9.50 -14.61
N GLU A 274 17.85 -9.45 -14.29
CA GLU A 274 18.93 -9.93 -15.16
C GLU A 274 18.86 -11.46 -15.31
N GLU A 275 18.61 -12.21 -14.23
CA GLU A 275 18.40 -13.66 -14.27
C GLU A 275 17.14 -14.04 -15.07
N LEU A 276 16.04 -13.33 -14.86
CA LEU A 276 14.81 -13.52 -15.64
C LEU A 276 15.04 -13.21 -17.12
N ALA A 277 15.81 -12.17 -17.43
CA ALA A 277 16.18 -11.86 -18.81
C ALA A 277 17.08 -12.96 -19.41
N ALA A 278 18.03 -13.50 -18.66
CA ALA A 278 18.87 -14.59 -19.15
C ALA A 278 18.05 -15.89 -19.39
N ALA A 279 17.10 -16.19 -18.51
CA ALA A 279 16.35 -17.45 -18.53
C ALA A 279 15.12 -17.44 -19.47
N HIS A 280 14.48 -16.28 -19.68
CA HIS A 280 13.26 -16.19 -20.48
C HIS A 280 13.59 -15.73 -21.90
N PRO A 281 13.19 -16.46 -22.97
CA PRO A 281 13.46 -16.04 -24.35
C PRO A 281 12.44 -15.04 -24.92
N GLY A 282 11.24 -14.93 -24.35
CA GLY A 282 10.15 -14.08 -24.85
C GLY A 282 10.21 -12.62 -24.40
N PRO A 283 9.18 -11.80 -24.68
CA PRO A 283 9.16 -10.40 -24.27
C PRO A 283 9.08 -10.24 -22.74
N ILE A 284 9.76 -9.25 -22.17
CA ILE A 284 9.68 -8.91 -20.74
C ILE A 284 9.26 -7.45 -20.57
N VAL A 285 8.27 -7.21 -19.74
CA VAL A 285 7.80 -5.89 -19.31
C VAL A 285 8.06 -5.76 -17.82
N VAL A 286 8.68 -4.66 -17.38
CA VAL A 286 8.82 -4.30 -15.95
C VAL A 286 8.06 -3.01 -15.72
N LEU A 287 6.99 -3.06 -14.94
CA LEU A 287 6.18 -1.87 -14.65
C LEU A 287 6.91 -0.96 -13.68
N ASP A 288 6.85 0.36 -13.91
CA ASP A 288 7.39 1.37 -12.99
C ASP A 288 6.26 2.03 -12.19
N LEU A 289 6.26 1.85 -10.87
CA LEU A 289 5.25 2.39 -9.96
C LEU A 289 5.85 3.56 -9.14
N PRO A 290 5.93 4.79 -9.69
CA PRO A 290 6.59 5.93 -9.03
C PRO A 290 6.02 6.26 -7.65
N PHE A 291 4.71 6.08 -7.47
CA PHE A 291 3.97 6.38 -6.24
C PHE A 291 4.29 5.44 -5.07
N VAL A 292 5.05 4.36 -5.30
CA VAL A 292 5.59 3.48 -4.23
C VAL A 292 7.11 3.32 -4.31
N SER A 293 7.79 4.18 -5.06
CA SER A 293 9.23 4.05 -5.34
C SER A 293 10.09 5.06 -4.56
N LEU A 294 9.61 5.64 -3.46
CA LEU A 294 10.32 6.70 -2.72
C LEU A 294 10.67 7.93 -3.58
N ARG A 295 9.86 8.19 -4.61
CA ARG A 295 10.05 9.29 -5.55
C ARG A 295 8.94 10.32 -5.37
N ILE A 296 9.26 11.58 -5.68
CA ILE A 296 8.27 12.65 -5.77
C ILE A 296 7.23 12.26 -6.83
N CYS A 297 6.02 11.95 -6.37
CA CYS A 297 4.91 11.52 -7.22
C CYS A 297 3.62 12.14 -6.71
N LYS A 298 3.08 13.10 -7.47
CA LYS A 298 1.92 13.89 -7.02
C LYS A 298 0.60 13.12 -7.16
N GLU A 299 0.47 12.35 -8.23
CA GLU A 299 -0.78 11.71 -8.61
C GLU A 299 -0.61 10.20 -8.44
N VAL A 300 -1.60 9.55 -7.83
CA VAL A 300 -1.67 8.09 -7.76
C VAL A 300 -2.80 7.67 -8.70
N PRO A 301 -2.50 6.99 -9.82
CA PRO A 301 -3.52 6.55 -10.75
C PRO A 301 -4.50 5.59 -10.06
N SER A 302 -5.77 5.59 -10.49
CA SER A 302 -6.74 4.65 -9.94
C SER A 302 -6.43 3.21 -10.35
N ALA A 303 -6.91 2.22 -9.60
CA ALA A 303 -6.78 0.81 -9.98
C ALA A 303 -7.28 0.53 -11.41
N ARG A 304 -8.36 1.22 -11.84
CA ARG A 304 -8.89 1.12 -13.19
C ARG A 304 -7.92 1.66 -14.24
N ASP A 305 -7.28 2.79 -13.97
CA ASP A 305 -6.30 3.38 -14.89
C ASP A 305 -5.04 2.53 -14.97
N LEU A 306 -4.60 1.97 -13.84
CA LEU A 306 -3.47 1.05 -13.79
C LEU A 306 -3.73 -0.23 -14.59
N VAL A 307 -4.92 -0.85 -14.44
CA VAL A 307 -5.32 -2.01 -15.25
C VAL A 307 -5.32 -1.66 -16.75
N ARG A 308 -5.95 -0.54 -17.14
CA ARG A 308 -5.96 -0.08 -18.53
C ARG A 308 -4.56 0.16 -19.07
N SER A 309 -3.71 0.80 -18.28
CA SER A 309 -2.33 1.06 -18.66
C SER A 309 -1.55 -0.24 -18.89
N VAL A 310 -1.80 -1.29 -18.09
CA VAL A 310 -1.16 -2.61 -18.29
C VAL A 310 -1.64 -3.26 -19.59
N GLU A 311 -2.94 -3.22 -19.88
CA GLU A 311 -3.48 -3.70 -21.16
C GLU A 311 -2.86 -2.97 -22.35
N ASP A 312 -2.81 -1.64 -22.29
CA ASP A 312 -2.24 -0.80 -23.34
C ASP A 312 -0.74 -1.08 -23.56
N ILE A 313 0.01 -1.34 -22.49
CA ILE A 313 1.42 -1.74 -22.58
C ILE A 313 1.53 -3.10 -23.28
N LEU A 314 0.71 -4.09 -22.89
CA LEU A 314 0.71 -5.40 -23.55
C LEU A 314 0.31 -5.30 -25.02
N ASP A 315 -0.69 -4.50 -25.35
CA ASP A 315 -1.18 -4.31 -26.72
C ASP A 315 -0.10 -3.72 -27.62
N ARG A 316 0.62 -2.70 -27.14
CA ARG A 316 1.68 -2.03 -27.90
C ARG A 316 2.97 -2.86 -27.99
N SER A 317 3.36 -3.51 -26.89
CA SER A 317 4.67 -4.16 -26.79
C SER A 317 4.65 -5.64 -27.16
N CYS A 318 3.51 -6.31 -27.02
CA CYS A 318 3.37 -7.76 -27.18
C CYS A 318 2.21 -8.19 -28.10
N GLY A 319 1.28 -7.28 -28.40
CA GLY A 319 0.11 -7.52 -29.25
C GLY A 319 -1.20 -7.74 -28.48
N ARG A 320 -2.32 -7.46 -29.15
CA ARG A 320 -3.67 -7.41 -28.54
C ARG A 320 -4.20 -8.73 -28.00
N ALA A 321 -3.70 -9.84 -28.54
CA ALA A 321 -4.07 -11.18 -28.09
C ALA A 321 -3.09 -11.75 -27.05
N ALA A 322 -2.05 -11.01 -26.68
CA ALA A 322 -1.00 -11.52 -25.80
C ALA A 322 -1.54 -11.80 -24.39
N ARG A 323 -1.22 -13.00 -23.89
CA ARG A 323 -1.42 -13.41 -22.51
C ARG A 323 -0.06 -13.45 -21.84
N ALA A 324 0.07 -12.82 -20.68
CA ALA A 324 1.37 -12.74 -20.00
C ALA A 324 1.40 -13.58 -18.71
N THR A 325 2.59 -14.06 -18.37
CA THR A 325 2.89 -14.51 -17.01
C THR A 325 3.22 -13.28 -16.16
N PHE A 326 2.42 -13.04 -15.13
CA PHE A 326 2.63 -11.91 -14.22
C PHE A 326 3.42 -12.36 -13.00
N VAL A 327 4.44 -11.60 -12.63
CA VAL A 327 5.23 -11.79 -11.42
C VAL A 327 5.11 -10.51 -10.60
N GLY A 328 4.58 -10.61 -9.38
CA GLY A 328 4.36 -9.45 -8.51
C GLY A 328 4.94 -9.68 -7.12
N HIS A 329 5.77 -8.76 -6.65
CA HIS A 329 6.29 -8.79 -5.29
C HIS A 329 5.64 -7.75 -4.39
N SER A 330 5.28 -8.12 -3.15
CA SER A 330 4.75 -7.20 -2.13
C SER A 330 3.63 -6.32 -2.72
N PHE A 331 3.75 -4.99 -2.71
CA PHE A 331 2.77 -4.06 -3.31
C PHE A 331 2.43 -4.36 -4.78
N GLY A 332 3.38 -4.88 -5.57
CA GLY A 332 3.13 -5.27 -6.95
C GLY A 332 2.05 -6.34 -7.10
N SER A 333 1.82 -7.16 -6.06
CA SER A 333 0.73 -8.16 -6.03
C SER A 333 -0.67 -7.53 -6.15
N LEU A 334 -0.83 -6.24 -5.82
CA LEU A 334 -2.11 -5.54 -6.00
C LEU A 334 -2.46 -5.36 -7.48
N ILE A 335 -1.46 -5.07 -8.32
CA ILE A 335 -1.66 -4.98 -9.77
C ILE A 335 -2.10 -6.34 -10.32
N LEU A 336 -1.46 -7.43 -9.86
CA LEU A 336 -1.85 -8.79 -10.21
C LEU A 336 -3.29 -9.08 -9.77
N SER A 337 -3.66 -8.73 -8.53
CA SER A 337 -5.01 -8.87 -8.01
C SER A 337 -6.04 -8.18 -8.91
N TRP A 338 -5.81 -6.92 -9.27
CA TRP A 338 -6.74 -6.20 -10.14
C TRP A 338 -6.80 -6.77 -11.56
N MET A 339 -5.67 -7.23 -12.11
CA MET A 339 -5.65 -7.90 -13.42
C MET A 339 -6.43 -9.23 -13.38
N VAL A 340 -6.28 -10.03 -12.32
CA VAL A 340 -7.06 -11.26 -12.15
C VAL A 340 -8.55 -10.93 -12.08
N GLN A 341 -8.92 -9.95 -11.27
CA GLN A 341 -10.32 -9.56 -11.07
C GLN A 341 -10.98 -8.96 -12.31
N SER A 342 -10.24 -8.33 -13.21
CA SER A 342 -10.82 -7.51 -14.30
C SER A 342 -10.46 -7.95 -15.71
N ARG A 343 -9.28 -8.57 -15.89
CA ARG A 343 -8.69 -8.96 -17.17
C ARG A 343 -8.08 -10.37 -17.13
N PRO A 344 -8.79 -11.40 -16.62
CA PRO A 344 -8.25 -12.76 -16.54
C PRO A 344 -7.86 -13.32 -17.92
N HIS A 345 -8.53 -12.87 -18.99
CA HIS A 345 -8.22 -13.26 -20.37
C HIS A 345 -6.84 -12.79 -20.86
N ARG A 346 -6.20 -11.81 -20.20
CA ARG A 346 -4.83 -11.35 -20.48
C ARG A 346 -3.76 -12.06 -19.65
N ILE A 347 -4.16 -12.96 -18.76
CA ILE A 347 -3.26 -13.66 -17.84
C ILE A 347 -3.04 -15.10 -18.34
N ARG A 348 -1.77 -15.50 -18.45
CA ARG A 348 -1.36 -16.88 -18.65
C ARG A 348 -1.22 -17.62 -17.31
N SER A 349 -0.52 -16.98 -16.37
CA SER A 349 -0.29 -17.44 -15.00
C SER A 349 0.18 -16.27 -14.14
N CYS A 350 0.08 -16.42 -12.82
CA CYS A 350 0.62 -15.48 -11.83
C CYS A 350 1.69 -16.13 -10.95
N VAL A 351 2.70 -15.37 -10.57
CA VAL A 351 3.67 -15.70 -9.54
C VAL A 351 3.64 -14.56 -8.52
N PHE A 352 3.27 -14.89 -7.30
CA PHE A 352 3.18 -13.97 -6.18
C PHE A 352 4.41 -14.19 -5.29
N LEU A 353 5.21 -13.16 -5.09
CA LEU A 353 6.38 -13.17 -4.21
C LEU A 353 6.03 -12.32 -2.99
N ASP A 354 5.94 -12.92 -1.81
CA ASP A 354 5.55 -12.23 -0.56
C ASP A 354 4.35 -11.28 -0.77
N PRO A 355 3.22 -11.79 -1.30
CA PRO A 355 2.10 -10.96 -1.71
C PRO A 355 1.36 -10.35 -0.53
N ILE A 356 1.07 -9.05 -0.65
CA ILE A 356 0.17 -8.36 0.27
C ILE A 356 -1.30 -8.43 -0.17
N CYS A 357 -1.63 -9.00 -1.33
CA CYS A 357 -3.02 -9.02 -1.81
C CYS A 357 -3.90 -10.09 -1.15
N PHE A 358 -3.33 -11.03 -0.39
CA PHE A 358 -4.08 -12.06 0.33
C PHE A 358 -4.29 -11.65 1.78
N MET A 359 -5.47 -11.92 2.33
CA MET A 359 -5.82 -11.64 3.74
C MET A 359 -5.65 -10.17 4.15
N LEU A 360 -6.03 -9.23 3.28
CA LEU A 360 -5.98 -7.80 3.60
C LEU A 360 -7.06 -7.34 4.58
N HIS A 361 -8.06 -8.18 4.83
CA HIS A 361 -9.03 -8.01 5.91
C HIS A 361 -8.44 -8.26 7.30
N GLU A 362 -7.28 -8.91 7.39
CA GLU A 362 -6.55 -9.06 8.65
C GLU A 362 -5.86 -7.75 9.02
N LYS A 363 -5.65 -7.56 10.33
CA LYS A 363 -4.91 -6.39 10.81
C LYS A 363 -3.44 -6.42 10.35
N ASP A 364 -2.83 -7.59 10.20
CA ASP A 364 -1.38 -7.81 10.17
C ASP A 364 -0.66 -6.92 9.14
N ILE A 365 -1.04 -6.97 7.86
CA ILE A 365 -0.32 -6.25 6.80
C ILE A 365 -0.32 -4.73 7.04
N LEU A 366 -1.50 -4.17 7.33
CA LEU A 366 -1.66 -2.74 7.50
C LEU A 366 -1.09 -2.27 8.85
N PHE A 367 -1.27 -3.08 9.89
CA PHE A 367 -0.69 -2.84 11.20
C PHE A 367 0.84 -2.87 11.12
N ASN A 368 1.43 -3.94 10.60
CA ASN A 368 2.87 -4.12 10.53
C ASN A 368 3.54 -3.03 9.68
N PHE A 369 2.92 -2.65 8.56
CA PHE A 369 3.47 -1.63 7.68
C PHE A 369 3.32 -0.18 8.22
N HIS A 370 2.18 0.16 8.83
CA HIS A 370 1.89 1.56 9.24
C HIS A 370 1.98 1.84 10.74
N TYR A 371 1.75 0.84 11.58
CA TYR A 371 1.60 0.99 13.03
C TYR A 371 2.71 0.26 13.82
N SER A 372 3.24 -0.87 13.34
CA SER A 372 4.46 -1.52 13.89
C SER A 372 5.74 -0.89 13.37
N ARG A 373 5.69 0.42 13.12
CA ARG A 373 6.89 1.19 12.86
C ARG A 373 7.82 1.06 14.05
N VAL A 374 9.10 1.23 13.76
CA VAL A 374 10.14 1.16 14.78
C VAL A 374 9.91 2.16 15.91
N ASP A 375 9.22 3.27 15.64
CA ASP A 375 8.81 4.20 16.68
C ASP A 375 7.95 3.54 17.78
N GLN A 376 7.15 2.51 17.47
CA GLN A 376 6.39 1.72 18.45
C GLN A 376 7.18 0.53 19.00
N GLU A 377 7.96 -0.16 18.18
CA GLU A 377 8.83 -1.25 18.66
C GLU A 377 9.88 -0.75 19.66
N ARG A 378 10.40 0.46 19.45
CA ARG A 378 11.27 1.16 20.41
C ARG A 378 10.51 1.69 21.63
N GLN A 379 9.26 2.14 21.49
CA GLN A 379 8.40 2.42 22.65
C GLN A 379 8.16 1.18 23.52
N GLN A 380 8.25 -0.02 22.91
CA GLN A 380 8.20 -1.31 23.60
C GLN A 380 9.59 -1.83 24.04
N GLY A 381 10.65 -1.03 23.87
CA GLY A 381 12.01 -1.36 24.32
C GLY A 381 12.80 -2.27 23.40
N LYS A 382 12.34 -2.55 22.17
CA LYS A 382 13.10 -3.40 21.22
C LYS A 382 14.29 -2.62 20.63
N PRO A 383 15.50 -3.21 20.58
CA PRO A 383 16.67 -2.58 19.99
C PRO A 383 16.54 -2.52 18.46
N TRP A 384 17.01 -1.41 17.87
CA TRP A 384 17.12 -1.29 16.41
C TRP A 384 18.44 -1.92 15.97
N ASN A 385 18.35 -3.09 15.35
CA ASN A 385 19.53 -3.91 15.09
C ASN A 385 20.20 -3.62 13.74
N ASN A 386 19.51 -2.99 12.77
CA ASN A 386 20.10 -2.75 11.44
C ASN A 386 19.57 -1.49 10.70
N PRO A 387 20.24 -0.32 10.83
CA PRO A 387 19.88 0.93 10.14
C PRO A 387 20.09 0.93 8.63
N LEU A 388 20.66 -0.13 8.07
CA LEU A 388 20.94 -0.27 6.64
C LEU A 388 20.22 -1.48 6.03
N GLY A 389 19.38 -2.18 6.81
CA GLY A 389 18.64 -3.36 6.37
C GLY A 389 17.29 -3.04 5.72
N PRO A 390 16.53 -4.07 5.30
CA PRO A 390 15.19 -3.92 4.72
C PRO A 390 14.22 -3.11 5.61
N ALA A 391 14.32 -3.27 6.93
CA ALA A 391 13.54 -2.50 7.91
C ALA A 391 13.77 -0.97 7.81
N ALA A 392 14.97 -0.52 7.42
CA ALA A 392 15.25 0.90 7.22
C ALA A 392 14.55 1.44 5.97
N ILE A 393 14.50 0.66 4.88
CA ILE A 393 13.76 1.02 3.66
C ILE A 393 12.26 1.09 3.96
N MET A 394 11.73 0.12 4.72
CA MET A 394 10.33 0.11 5.13
C MET A 394 10.00 1.32 6.02
N ASN A 395 10.87 1.69 6.96
CA ASN A 395 10.66 2.87 7.79
C ASN A 395 10.74 4.18 6.98
N LEU A 396 11.68 4.27 6.03
CA LEU A 396 11.77 5.39 5.09
C LEU A 396 10.52 5.50 4.22
N ALA A 397 10.04 4.39 3.67
CA ALA A 397 8.81 4.34 2.88
C ALA A 397 7.58 4.72 3.70
N GLY A 398 7.49 4.21 4.93
CA GLY A 398 6.45 4.55 5.86
C GLY A 398 6.51 6.03 6.28
N SER A 399 7.64 6.70 6.26
CA SER A 399 7.70 8.13 6.64
C SER A 399 7.71 9.08 5.45
N GLU A 400 7.90 8.57 4.23
CA GLU A 400 7.91 9.36 3.00
C GLU A 400 6.48 9.74 2.56
N MET A 401 6.31 10.99 2.18
CA MET A 401 5.00 11.63 1.97
C MET A 401 4.22 11.06 0.79
N HIS A 402 4.87 10.85 -0.36
CA HIS A 402 4.23 10.38 -1.58
C HIS A 402 3.84 8.90 -1.50
N THR A 403 4.70 8.09 -0.90
CA THR A 403 4.42 6.68 -0.61
C THR A 403 3.27 6.56 0.38
N ASN A 404 3.28 7.32 1.49
CA ASN A 404 2.13 7.36 2.40
C ASN A 404 0.86 7.87 1.75
N HIS A 405 0.94 8.83 0.84
CA HIS A 405 -0.23 9.29 0.10
C HIS A 405 -0.85 8.13 -0.68
N ALA A 406 -0.04 7.33 -1.38
CA ALA A 406 -0.52 6.12 -2.05
C ALA A 406 -1.14 5.13 -1.06
N MET A 407 -0.47 4.85 0.06
CA MET A 407 -0.90 3.81 1.00
C MET A 407 -2.09 4.22 1.87
N LEU A 408 -2.20 5.49 2.27
CA LEU A 408 -3.24 5.96 3.17
C LEU A 408 -4.40 6.64 2.44
N ARG A 409 -4.28 6.95 1.14
CA ARG A 409 -5.37 7.56 0.36
C ARG A 409 -5.73 6.77 -0.89
N HIS A 410 -4.99 5.75 -1.29
CA HIS A 410 -5.30 4.98 -2.48
C HIS A 410 -5.25 3.46 -2.26
N PHE A 411 -5.03 3.02 -1.03
CA PHE A 411 -5.08 1.62 -0.64
C PHE A 411 -6.44 1.27 -0.04
N TRP A 412 -7.23 0.53 -0.79
CA TRP A 412 -8.53 0.04 -0.35
C TRP A 412 -8.45 -1.47 -0.24
N TRP A 413 -8.36 -1.98 0.99
CA TRP A 413 -8.21 -3.41 1.27
C TRP A 413 -9.23 -4.26 0.50
N SER A 414 -10.53 -3.88 0.48
CA SER A 414 -11.59 -4.61 -0.23
C SER A 414 -11.45 -4.62 -1.76
N LEU A 415 -10.80 -3.61 -2.36
CA LEU A 415 -10.47 -3.58 -3.78
C LEU A 415 -9.24 -4.45 -4.09
N ASN A 416 -8.26 -4.39 -3.19
CA ASN A 416 -6.94 -4.98 -3.31
C ASN A 416 -6.93 -6.49 -3.03
N GLU A 417 -7.81 -6.91 -2.14
CA GLU A 417 -7.91 -8.28 -1.67
C GLU A 417 -8.23 -9.25 -2.80
N LEU A 418 -7.43 -10.30 -2.91
CA LEU A 418 -7.62 -11.42 -3.81
C LEU A 418 -7.87 -12.67 -2.97
N TRP A 419 -8.86 -13.47 -3.36
CA TRP A 419 -9.13 -14.74 -2.70
C TRP A 419 -8.69 -15.93 -3.58
N PRO A 420 -8.32 -17.09 -3.01
CA PRO A 420 -8.01 -18.29 -3.79
C PRO A 420 -9.11 -18.71 -4.78
N GLN A 421 -10.38 -18.48 -4.40
CA GLN A 421 -11.56 -18.71 -5.22
C GLN A 421 -11.58 -17.81 -6.47
N ASP A 422 -11.06 -16.58 -6.37
CA ASP A 422 -11.01 -15.64 -7.49
C ASP A 422 -10.07 -16.15 -8.59
N LEU A 423 -8.94 -16.77 -8.20
CA LEU A 423 -8.00 -17.40 -9.13
C LEU A 423 -8.64 -18.60 -9.83
N THR A 424 -9.24 -19.51 -9.05
CA THR A 424 -9.80 -20.77 -9.56
C THR A 424 -11.00 -20.54 -10.46
N ARG A 425 -11.95 -19.69 -10.06
CA ARG A 425 -13.14 -19.35 -10.87
C ARG A 425 -12.79 -18.75 -12.22
N ARG A 426 -11.63 -18.10 -12.32
CA ARG A 426 -11.15 -17.44 -13.53
C ARG A 426 -10.14 -18.28 -14.31
N GLY A 427 -9.87 -19.51 -13.87
CA GLY A 427 -8.91 -20.40 -14.52
C GLY A 427 -7.47 -19.88 -14.51
N VAL A 428 -7.11 -19.02 -13.56
CA VAL A 428 -5.77 -18.46 -13.42
C VAL A 428 -4.91 -19.39 -12.58
N ARG A 429 -3.85 -19.94 -13.18
CA ARG A 429 -2.83 -20.70 -12.44
C ARG A 429 -1.93 -19.74 -11.69
N ALA A 430 -1.71 -19.98 -10.40
CA ALA A 430 -0.85 -19.16 -9.57
C ALA A 430 0.19 -19.99 -8.83
N LYS A 431 1.38 -19.42 -8.65
CA LYS A 431 2.39 -19.88 -7.67
C LYS A 431 2.54 -18.79 -6.61
N VAL A 432 2.48 -19.16 -5.34
CA VAL A 432 2.71 -18.26 -4.21
C VAL A 432 4.01 -18.67 -3.54
N VAL A 433 4.94 -17.72 -3.40
CA VAL A 433 6.23 -17.90 -2.73
C VAL A 433 6.22 -16.98 -1.53
N LEU A 434 6.50 -17.55 -0.36
CA LEU A 434 6.43 -16.87 0.94
C LEU A 434 7.78 -17.01 1.65
N SER A 435 8.25 -15.91 2.22
CA SER A 435 9.38 -15.84 3.13
C SER A 435 8.90 -16.19 4.55
N GLU A 436 9.53 -17.18 5.19
CA GLU A 436 9.11 -17.70 6.51
C GLU A 436 9.18 -16.64 7.63
N CYS A 437 10.10 -15.67 7.50
CA CYS A 437 10.32 -14.60 8.47
C CYS A 437 9.92 -13.23 7.91
N ASP A 438 8.82 -13.15 7.14
CA ASP A 438 8.30 -11.87 6.66
C ASP A 438 7.66 -11.08 7.81
N ASP A 439 8.14 -9.86 8.04
CA ASP A 439 7.66 -8.96 9.11
C ASP A 439 6.33 -8.26 8.73
N ILE A 440 5.92 -8.28 7.46
CA ILE A 440 4.72 -7.61 6.95
C ILE A 440 3.62 -8.63 6.65
N VAL A 441 3.94 -9.63 5.81
CA VAL A 441 2.98 -10.61 5.33
C VAL A 441 2.85 -11.71 6.38
N PRO A 442 1.63 -12.04 6.85
CA PRO A 442 1.43 -13.18 7.74
C PRO A 442 1.53 -14.49 6.94
N ALA A 443 2.75 -14.88 6.57
CA ALA A 443 3.06 -15.99 5.66
C ALA A 443 2.34 -17.29 6.05
N ASP A 444 2.34 -17.60 7.34
CA ASP A 444 1.65 -18.78 7.88
C ASP A 444 0.13 -18.74 7.69
N LYS A 445 -0.51 -17.57 7.86
CA LYS A 445 -1.95 -17.44 7.62
C LYS A 445 -2.26 -17.58 6.13
N VAL A 446 -1.45 -16.96 5.27
CA VAL A 446 -1.61 -17.08 3.80
C VAL A 446 -1.43 -18.52 3.35
N ARG A 447 -0.42 -19.24 3.86
CA ARG A 447 -0.21 -20.66 3.57
C ARG A 447 -1.43 -21.49 3.95
N ARG A 448 -1.92 -21.36 5.19
CA ARG A 448 -3.12 -22.07 5.67
C ARG A 448 -4.35 -21.77 4.82
N LEU A 449 -4.56 -20.51 4.43
CA LEU A 449 -5.67 -20.12 3.54
C LEU A 449 -5.68 -20.93 2.23
N PHE A 450 -4.51 -21.11 1.61
CA PHE A 450 -4.39 -21.88 0.37
C PHE A 450 -4.49 -23.39 0.58
N GLU A 451 -3.94 -23.93 1.67
CA GLU A 451 -4.03 -25.35 2.02
C GLU A 451 -5.50 -25.76 2.25
N THR A 452 -6.20 -25.05 3.13
CA THR A 452 -7.62 -25.30 3.43
C THR A 452 -8.49 -25.15 2.18
N TYR A 453 -8.20 -24.15 1.33
CA TYR A 453 -8.95 -23.99 0.09
C TYR A 453 -8.71 -25.13 -0.92
N GLY A 454 -7.48 -25.66 -0.98
CA GLY A 454 -7.14 -26.80 -1.83
C GLY A 454 -7.92 -28.06 -1.44
N GLU A 455 -8.00 -28.34 -0.14
CA GLU A 455 -8.76 -29.47 0.43
C GLU A 455 -10.26 -29.37 0.09
N ASP A 456 -10.87 -28.20 0.33
CA ASP A 456 -12.29 -27.95 -0.01
C ASP A 456 -12.57 -28.05 -1.53
N GLY A 457 -11.62 -27.59 -2.36
CA GLY A 457 -11.73 -27.65 -3.82
C GLY A 457 -11.70 -29.07 -4.37
N ASP A 458 -10.90 -29.94 -3.74
CA ASP A 458 -10.83 -31.36 -4.08
C ASP A 458 -12.10 -32.12 -3.64
N GLU A 459 -12.70 -31.78 -2.49
CA GLU A 459 -13.99 -32.38 -2.09
C GLU A 459 -15.15 -32.00 -3.02
N VAL A 460 -15.24 -30.73 -3.43
CA VAL A 460 -16.29 -30.26 -4.36
C VAL A 460 -16.13 -30.85 -5.77
N SER A 461 -14.89 -31.09 -6.21
CA SER A 461 -14.61 -31.73 -7.51
C SER A 461 -14.91 -33.24 -7.49
N HIS A 462 -14.72 -33.92 -6.35
CA HIS A 462 -15.13 -35.31 -6.15
C HIS A 462 -16.66 -35.47 -5.98
N GLY A 463 -17.33 -34.48 -5.38
CA GLY A 463 -18.79 -34.44 -5.27
C GLY A 463 -19.53 -34.29 -6.61
N ARG A 464 -18.89 -33.71 -7.64
CA ARG A 464 -19.48 -33.58 -8.99
C ARG A 464 -19.35 -34.82 -9.88
N ARG A 465 -18.58 -35.85 -9.48
CA ARG A 465 -18.42 -37.10 -10.26
C ARG A 465 -19.40 -38.22 -9.87
N ARG A 466 -20.18 -38.06 -8.79
CA ARG A 466 -21.26 -39.01 -8.43
C ARG A 466 -22.61 -38.52 -8.94
N GLY A 467 -22.87 -38.70 -10.22
CA GLY A 467 -24.14 -38.25 -10.81
C GLY A 467 -24.29 -38.44 -12.30
N ARG A 468 -23.76 -39.53 -12.87
CA ARG A 468 -24.28 -40.12 -14.11
C ARG A 468 -24.10 -41.63 -13.99
N GLY A 469 -25.20 -42.30 -13.65
CA GLY A 469 -25.36 -43.72 -13.91
C GLY A 469 -25.54 -43.98 -15.39
#